data_AF-A0A2N8M8Z4-F1
#
_entry.id   AF-A0A2N8M8Z4-F1
#
_cell.length_a   1.000
_cell.length_b   1.000
_cell.length_c   1.000
_cell.angle_alpha   90.00
_cell.angle_beta   90.00
_cell.angle_gamma   90.00
#
_symmetry.space_group_name_H-M   'P 1'
#
loop_
_entity.id
_entity.type
_entity.pdbx_description
1 polymer ?
#
loop_
_entity_poly.entity_id
_entity_poly.type
_entity_poly.pdbx_seq_one_letter_code
_entity_poly.pdbx_strand_id
1 'polypeptide(L)' 'MRKIIEAEDILAEARNCIDCVCLAAEALDPHQQRPIWCVANIASDKINEAIAMLDNYRKALGAAREVA' A
#
# COMPACT_ATOMS: atom_id res chain seq x y z
N MET A 1 -18.75 2.53 -1.39
CA MET A 1 -18.19 1.36 -2.11
C MET A 1 -17.29 1.79 -3.25
N ARG A 2 -17.76 2.48 -4.31
CA ARG A 2 -16.91 2.90 -5.44
C ARG A 2 -15.59 3.58 -5.06
N LYS A 3 -15.62 4.58 -4.16
CA LYS A 3 -14.42 5.28 -3.67
C LYS A 3 -13.45 4.39 -2.87
N ILE A 4 -13.93 3.31 -2.25
CA ILE A 4 -13.09 2.36 -1.51
C ILE A 4 -12.31 1.51 -2.50
N ILE A 5 -12.99 1.02 -3.53
CA ILE A 5 -12.38 0.24 -4.63
C ILE A 5 -11.33 1.09 -5.36
N GLU A 6 -11.68 2.33 -5.71
CA GLU A 6 -10.73 3.28 -6.33
C GLU A 6 -9.50 3.52 -5.44
N ALA A 7 -9.66 3.57 -4.11
CA ALA A 7 -8.52 3.70 -3.19
C ALA A 7 -7.68 2.41 -3.10
N GLU A 8 -8.32 1.24 -3.11
CA GLU A 8 -7.63 -0.06 -3.15
C GLU A 8 -6.78 -0.21 -4.43
N ASP A 9 -7.33 0.19 -5.59
CA ASP A 9 -6.62 0.15 -6.88
C ASP A 9 -5.38 1.06 -6.86
N ILE A 10 -5.51 2.30 -6.36
CA ILE A 10 -4.39 3.24 -6.24
C ILE A 10 -3.30 2.68 -5.30
N LEU A 11 -3.68 2.05 -4.19
CA LEU A 11 -2.73 1.45 -3.25
C LEU A 11 -1.99 0.25 -3.87
N ALA A 12 -2.68 -0.54 -4.72
CA ALA A 12 -2.06 -1.62 -5.48
C ALA A 12 -1.05 -1.08 -6.51
N GLU A 13 -1.42 -0.02 -7.24
CA GLU A 13 -0.52 0.66 -8.18
C GLU A 13 0.71 1.25 -7.47
N ALA A 14 0.50 1.91 -6.32
CA ALA A 14 1.59 2.46 -5.52
C ALA A 14 2.58 1.36 -5.06
N ARG A 15 2.08 0.18 -4.69
CA ARG A 15 2.91 -0.96 -4.32
C ARG A 15 3.74 -1.48 -5.50
N ASN A 16 3.12 -1.60 -6.68
CA ASN A 16 3.83 -1.98 -7.91
C ASN A 16 4.95 -0.99 -8.25
N CYS A 17 4.71 0.32 -8.09
CA CYS A 17 5.74 1.34 -8.28
C CYS A 17 6.92 1.16 -7.32
N ILE A 18 6.66 0.84 -6.05
CA ILE A 18 7.71 0.57 -5.06
C ILE A 18 8.53 -0.67 -5.48
N ASP A 19 7.86 -1.75 -5.91
CA ASP A 19 8.54 -2.96 -6.37
C ASP A 19 9.44 -2.68 -7.59
N CYS A 20 8.99 -1.86 -8.54
CA CYS A 20 9.82 -1.41 -9.66
C CYS A 20 11.05 -0.60 -9.20
N VAL A 21 10.90 0.27 -8.21
CA VAL A 21 12.03 1.04 -7.64
C VAL A 21 13.02 0.11 -6.94
N CYS A 22 12.54 -0.87 -6.19
CA CYS A 22 13.38 -1.88 -5.54
C CYS A 22 14.18 -2.69 -6.56
N LEU A 23 13.52 -3.14 -7.63
CA LEU A 23 14.17 -3.85 -8.75
C LEU A 23 15.23 -2.99 -9.43
N ALA A 24 14.93 -1.72 -9.70
CA ALA A 24 15.92 -0.79 -10.28
C ALA A 24 17.13 -0.58 -9.34
N ALA A 25 16.91 -0.59 -8.03
CA ALA A 25 17.97 -0.45 -7.03
C ALA A 25 18.90 -1.66 -6.96
N GLU A 26 18.52 -2.84 -7.47
CA GLU A 26 19.40 -4.02 -7.54
C GLU A 26 20.59 -3.82 -8.48
N ALA A 27 20.51 -2.86 -9.40
CA ALA A 27 21.62 -2.50 -10.28
C ALA A 27 22.68 -1.60 -9.59
N LEU A 28 22.41 -1.13 -8.38
CA LEU A 28 23.29 -0.24 -7.64
C LEU A 28 24.21 -1.01 -6.70
N ASP A 29 25.29 -0.38 -6.26
CA ASP A 29 26.10 -0.95 -5.18
C ASP A 29 25.33 -0.96 -3.84
N PRO A 30 25.71 -1.82 -2.89
CA PRO A 30 24.96 -1.98 -1.64
C PRO A 30 24.82 -0.70 -0.80
N HIS A 31 25.76 0.25 -0.89
CA HIS A 31 25.69 1.49 -0.12
C HIS A 31 24.66 2.46 -0.70
N GLN A 32 24.46 2.43 -2.03
CA GLN A 32 23.44 3.20 -2.73
C GLN A 32 22.06 2.54 -2.68
N GLN A 33 22.01 1.21 -2.63
CA GLN A 33 20.76 0.43 -2.55
C GLN A 33 20.07 0.60 -1.18
N ARG A 34 20.86 0.65 -0.10
CA ARG A 34 20.33 0.59 1.29
C ARG A 34 19.34 1.71 1.64
N PRO A 35 19.59 2.99 1.29
CA PRO A 35 18.62 4.06 1.52
C PRO A 35 17.31 3.85 0.73
N ILE A 36 17.39 3.35 -0.50
CA ILE A 36 16.22 3.09 -1.34
C ILE A 36 15.34 2.01 -0.70
N TRP A 37 15.95 0.92 -0.24
CA TRP A 37 15.24 -0.16 0.46
C TRP A 37 14.58 0.32 1.76
N CYS A 38 15.26 1.19 2.51
CA CYS A 38 14.68 1.79 3.73
C CYS A 38 13.40 2.58 3.41
N VAL A 39 13.45 3.44 2.39
CA VAL A 39 12.28 4.25 1.97
C VAL A 39 11.17 3.35 1.42
N ALA A 40 11.51 2.36 0.59
CA ALA A 40 10.56 1.40 0.04
C ALA A 40 9.82 0.61 1.12
N ASN A 41 10.53 0.17 2.16
CA ASN A 41 9.93 -0.55 3.30
C ASN A 41 8.95 0.36 4.06
N ILE A 42 9.35 1.59 4.40
CA ILE A 42 8.47 2.54 5.10
C ILE A 42 7.22 2.85 4.27
N ALA A 43 7.38 3.04 2.96
CA ALA A 43 6.26 3.28 2.06
C ALA A 43 5.32 2.06 1.99
N SER A 44 5.88 0.84 1.93
CA SER A 44 5.11 -0.40 1.94
C SER A 44 4.33 -0.59 3.24
N ASP A 45 4.92 -0.27 4.38
CA ASP A 45 4.25 -0.31 5.69
C ASP A 45 3.05 0.64 5.72
N LYS A 46 3.21 1.86 5.18
CA LYS A 46 2.11 2.84 5.10
C LYS A 46 1.00 2.42 4.15
N ILE A 47 1.33 1.75 3.04
CA ILE A 47 0.31 1.16 2.17
C ILE A 47 -0.46 0.07 2.91
N ASN A 48 0.23 -0.82 3.64
CA ASN A 48 -0.42 -1.87 4.42
C ASN A 48 -1.33 -1.30 5.53
N GLU A 49 -0.89 -0.25 6.22
CA GLU A 49 -1.73 0.49 7.19
C GLU A 49 -3.00 1.04 6.52
N ALA A 50 -2.88 1.66 5.34
CA ALA A 50 -4.02 2.20 4.61
C ALA A 50 -5.02 1.12 4.16
N ILE A 51 -4.51 -0.02 3.67
CA ILE A 51 -5.34 -1.18 3.31
C ILE A 51 -6.12 -1.68 4.53
N ALA A 52 -5.45 -1.84 5.68
CA ALA A 52 -6.10 -2.26 6.92
C ALA A 52 -7.21 -1.28 7.37
N MET A 53 -6.98 0.03 7.20
CA MET A 53 -8.00 1.05 7.49
C MET A 53 -9.22 0.94 6.56
N LEU A 54 -8.99 0.74 5.26
CA LEU A 54 -10.07 0.57 4.27
C LEU A 54 -10.89 -0.70 4.55
N ASP A 55 -10.24 -1.81 4.91
CA ASP A 55 -10.90 -3.05 5.30
C ASP A 55 -11.78 -2.89 6.54
N ASN A 56 -11.26 -2.21 7.56
CA ASN A 56 -12.02 -1.92 8.77
C ASN A 56 -13.24 -1.03 8.47
N TYR A 57 -13.07 -0.03 7.61
CA TYR A 57 -14.17 0.84 7.18
C TYR A 57 -15.23 0.06 6.39
N ARG A 58 -14.82 -0.85 5.50
CA ARG A 58 -15.72 -1.73 4.74
C ARG A 58 -16.52 -2.64 5.67
N LYS A 59 -15.88 -3.24 6.69
CA LYS A 59 -16.55 -4.06 7.71
C LYS A 59 -17.57 -3.26 8.51
N ALA A 60 -17.21 -2.05 8.95
CA ALA A 60 -18.12 -1.18 9.70
C ALA A 60 -19.37 -0.79 8.88
N LEU A 61 -19.19 -0.49 7.60
CA LEU A 61 -20.31 -0.20 6.68
C LEU A 61 -21.21 -1.42 6.43
N GLY A 62 -20.61 -2.62 6.33
CA GLY A 62 -21.37 -3.87 6.21
C GLY A 62 -22.23 -4.11 7.44
N ALA A 63 -21.63 -4.04 8.63
CA ALA A 63 -22.34 -4.19 9.89
C ALA A 63 -23.49 -3.18 10.03
N ALA A 64 -23.26 -1.90 9.71
CA ALA A 64 -24.29 -0.86 9.79
C ALA A 64 -25.50 -1.11 8.87
N ARG A 65 -25.32 -1.84 7.75
CA ARG A 65 -26.42 -2.24 6.85
C ARG A 65 -27.24 -3.42 7.35
N GLU A 66 -26.68 -4.25 8.22
CA GLU A 66 -27.40 -5.41 8.79
C GLU A 66 -28.30 -5.00 9.97
N VAL A 67 -28.06 -3.84 10.58
CA VAL A 67 -28.82 -3.31 11.72
C VAL A 67 -29.87 -2.25 11.34
N ALA A 68 -30.00 -1.90 10.06
CA ALA A 68 -30.92 -0.89 9.53
C ALA A 68 -31.99 -1.52 8.64
#